data_AF-A0A1H5JPM0-F1
#
_entry.id   AF-A0A1H5JPM0-F1
#
_cell.length_a   1.000
_cell.length_b   1.000
_cell.length_c   1.000
_cell.angle_alpha   90.00
_cell.angle_beta   90.00
_cell.angle_gamma   90.00
#
_symmetry.space_group_name_H-M   'P 1'
#
loop_
_entity.id
_entity.type
_entity.pdbx_description
1 polymer ?
#
loop_
_entity_poly.entity_id
_entity_poly.type
_entity_poly.pdbx_seq_one_letter_code
_entity_poly.pdbx_strand_id
1 'polypeptide(L)'
;MRDLKLPDLSASPEPIARRISKALRRAIVTMRVMPGEMLSEQEIAQHFSVSRQPVREAFIKLSEAGLVRVLPQRGTLVVKISAAAVEDARFVREAIECALARRAAAAIVADAALFAPLEAHVAAQERAAAVRDAELFFQLDEDFHRSLAALAGRPSAWRIVEDVKAQMDRVRFLDMSEMQPMAVVIRQHRAILEALGKGDADAAEEAMRVHLSQIEKTLPVLARRYPDLFEPPNRVADGAVPLQAAVDAVAAGARRVQRRNDKPIALAPARRTPG
;
A
#
# COMPACT_ATOMS: atom_id res chain seq x y z
N MET A 1 -2.34 -5.22 -32.51
CA MET A 1 -2.55 -4.76 -31.12
C MET A 1 -1.85 -5.75 -30.21
N ARG A 2 -1.09 -5.28 -29.21
CA ARG A 2 -0.63 -6.19 -28.15
C ARG A 2 -1.86 -6.76 -27.45
N ASP A 3 -1.90 -8.07 -27.25
CA ASP A 3 -2.94 -8.74 -26.46
C ASP A 3 -2.68 -8.45 -24.98
N LEU A 4 -3.09 -7.25 -24.56
CA LEU A 4 -3.13 -6.89 -23.16
C LEU A 4 -4.23 -7.75 -22.54
N LYS A 5 -3.84 -8.82 -21.84
CA LYS A 5 -4.72 -9.75 -21.12
C LYS A 5 -5.43 -9.03 -19.96
N LEU A 6 -6.27 -8.07 -20.28
CA LEU A 6 -7.07 -7.27 -19.36
C LEU A 6 -8.49 -7.84 -19.30
N PRO A 7 -9.11 -7.88 -18.11
CA PRO A 7 -10.43 -8.46 -17.93
C PRO A 7 -11.51 -7.66 -18.64
N ASP A 8 -12.63 -8.30 -19.00
CA ASP A 8 -13.85 -7.59 -19.37
C ASP A 8 -14.35 -6.77 -18.17
N LEU A 9 -14.76 -5.53 -18.43
CA LEU A 9 -15.24 -4.63 -17.40
C LEU A 9 -16.76 -4.67 -17.25
N SER A 10 -17.53 -5.26 -18.17
CA SER A 10 -18.97 -5.04 -18.39
C SER A 10 -19.92 -5.10 -17.18
N ALA A 11 -19.54 -5.74 -16.07
CA ALA A 11 -20.44 -6.11 -14.97
C ALA A 11 -20.40 -5.24 -13.69
N SER A 12 -19.98 -3.97 -13.73
CA SER A 12 -19.84 -3.15 -12.50
C SER A 12 -20.50 -1.76 -12.58
N PRO A 13 -21.24 -1.33 -11.52
CA PRO A 13 -21.82 0.02 -11.43
C PRO A 13 -20.78 1.11 -11.12
N GLU A 14 -19.52 0.76 -10.90
CA GLU A 14 -18.46 1.75 -10.67
C GLU A 14 -18.18 2.61 -11.92
N PRO A 15 -17.72 3.86 -11.74
CA PRO A 15 -17.29 4.69 -12.86
C PRO A 15 -16.27 3.98 -13.74
N ILE A 16 -16.43 4.09 -15.06
CA ILE A 16 -15.60 3.36 -16.03
C ILE A 16 -14.10 3.65 -15.88
N ALA A 17 -13.71 4.89 -15.59
CA ALA A 17 -12.31 5.26 -15.31
C ALA A 17 -11.74 4.51 -14.10
N ARG A 18 -12.54 4.32 -13.04
CA ARG A 18 -12.14 3.55 -11.85
C ARG A 18 -11.95 2.06 -12.18
N ARG A 19 -12.84 1.49 -13.00
CA ARG A 19 -12.74 0.10 -13.47
C ARG A 19 -11.48 -0.11 -14.32
N ILE A 20 -11.19 0.81 -15.24
CA ILE A 20 -9.95 0.78 -16.05
C ILE A 20 -8.72 0.88 -15.15
N SER A 21 -8.70 1.82 -14.20
CA SER A 21 -7.59 1.98 -13.25
C SER A 21 -7.35 0.70 -12.45
N LYS A 22 -8.40 0.06 -11.90
CA LYS A 22 -8.28 -1.22 -11.18
C LYS A 22 -7.74 -2.35 -12.06
N ALA A 23 -8.24 -2.49 -13.29
CA ALA A 23 -7.79 -3.51 -14.23
C ALA A 23 -6.31 -3.33 -14.60
N LEU A 24 -5.90 -2.10 -14.91
CA LEU A 24 -4.51 -1.78 -15.22
C LEU A 24 -3.60 -1.94 -13.99
N ARG A 25 -4.02 -1.47 -12.81
CA ARG A 25 -3.28 -1.67 -11.56
C ARG A 25 -3.03 -3.14 -11.32
N ARG A 26 -4.06 -3.98 -11.43
CA ARG A 26 -3.95 -5.43 -11.29
C ARG A 26 -2.94 -6.00 -12.28
N ALA A 27 -3.03 -5.64 -13.56
CA ALA A 27 -2.11 -6.13 -14.58
C ALA A 27 -0.64 -5.70 -14.36
N ILE A 28 -0.41 -4.49 -13.84
CA ILE A 28 0.93 -3.98 -13.48
C ILE A 28 1.47 -4.67 -12.21
N VAL A 29 0.60 -4.88 -11.21
CA VAL A 29 0.95 -5.55 -9.95
C VAL A 29 1.30 -7.02 -10.19
N THR A 30 0.51 -7.71 -11.02
CA THR A 30 0.70 -9.13 -11.32
C THR A 30 1.71 -9.40 -12.45
N MET A 31 2.51 -8.39 -12.83
CA MET A 31 3.55 -8.49 -13.86
C MET A 31 3.03 -8.95 -15.24
N ARG A 32 1.73 -8.79 -15.54
CA ARG A 32 1.20 -8.99 -16.90
C ARG A 32 1.58 -7.84 -17.82
N VAL A 33 1.75 -6.65 -17.25
CA VAL A 33 2.35 -5.49 -17.91
C VAL A 33 3.65 -5.19 -17.17
N MET A 34 4.78 -5.46 -17.82
CA MET A 34 6.08 -5.43 -17.17
C MET A 34 6.55 -4.01 -16.87
N PRO A 35 7.34 -3.81 -15.80
CA PRO A 35 8.08 -2.56 -15.62
C PRO A 35 8.92 -2.23 -16.86
N GLY A 36 8.87 -0.98 -17.31
CA GLY A 36 9.52 -0.51 -18.54
C GLY A 36 8.63 -0.55 -19.79
N GLU A 37 7.46 -1.17 -19.75
CA GLU A 37 6.54 -1.19 -20.88
C GLU A 37 5.86 0.17 -21.13
N MET A 38 5.58 0.44 -22.40
CA MET A 38 4.77 1.58 -22.84
C MET A 38 3.32 1.16 -23.04
N LEU A 39 2.41 1.92 -22.45
CA LEU A 39 0.96 1.81 -22.61
C LEU A 39 0.43 2.97 -23.47
N SER A 40 -0.42 2.64 -24.45
CA SER A 40 -1.08 3.63 -25.30
C SER A 40 -2.51 3.89 -24.83
N GLU A 41 -2.89 5.16 -24.64
CA GLU A 41 -4.28 5.57 -24.40
C GLU A 41 -5.25 5.02 -25.45
N GLN A 42 -4.84 5.03 -26.72
CA GLN A 42 -5.67 4.58 -27.83
C GLN A 42 -5.94 3.08 -27.78
N GLU A 43 -4.89 2.25 -27.67
CA GLU A 43 -5.02 0.80 -27.53
C GLU A 43 -5.91 0.40 -26.35
N ILE A 44 -5.71 1.03 -25.17
CA ILE A 44 -6.55 0.76 -23.99
C ILE A 44 -8.01 1.18 -24.22
N ALA A 45 -8.23 2.35 -24.82
CA ALA A 45 -9.58 2.83 -25.15
C ALA A 45 -10.29 1.89 -26.13
N GLN A 46 -9.58 1.38 -27.13
CA GLN A 46 -10.09 0.39 -28.08
C GLN A 46 -10.41 -0.94 -27.40
N HIS A 47 -9.50 -1.45 -26.55
CA HIS A 47 -9.70 -2.69 -25.80
C HIS A 47 -10.98 -2.68 -24.97
N PHE A 48 -11.23 -1.59 -24.25
CA PHE A 48 -12.42 -1.44 -23.41
C PHE A 48 -13.64 -0.85 -24.14
N SER A 49 -13.53 -0.53 -25.44
CA SER A 49 -14.60 0.11 -26.22
C SER A 49 -15.13 1.41 -25.60
N VAL A 50 -14.21 2.28 -25.15
CA VAL A 50 -14.50 3.58 -24.51
C VAL A 50 -13.79 4.73 -25.23
N SER A 51 -14.11 5.97 -24.85
CA SER A 51 -13.32 7.13 -25.30
C SER A 51 -11.97 7.20 -24.56
N ARG A 52 -11.05 8.05 -25.05
CA ARG A 52 -9.71 8.22 -24.42
C ARG A 52 -9.77 8.92 -23.05
N GLN A 53 -10.82 9.69 -22.78
CA GLN A 53 -10.95 10.47 -21.55
C GLN A 53 -10.89 9.62 -20.26
N PRO A 54 -11.71 8.57 -20.08
CA PRO A 54 -11.63 7.72 -18.89
C PRO A 54 -10.30 6.95 -18.77
N VAL A 55 -9.61 6.71 -19.89
CA VAL A 55 -8.27 6.10 -19.88
C VAL A 55 -7.22 7.07 -19.32
N ARG A 56 -7.29 8.35 -19.69
CA ARG A 56 -6.43 9.40 -19.13
C ARG A 56 -6.62 9.55 -17.62
N GLU A 57 -7.88 9.58 -17.18
CA GLU A 57 -8.21 9.63 -15.76
C GLU A 57 -7.64 8.41 -15.01
N ALA A 58 -7.73 7.22 -15.61
CA ALA A 58 -7.12 6.02 -15.05
C ALA A 58 -5.59 6.12 -14.97
N PHE A 59 -4.92 6.64 -16.01
CA PHE A 59 -3.46 6.86 -15.97
C PHE A 59 -3.03 7.90 -14.95
N ILE A 60 -3.80 8.97 -14.73
CA ILE A 60 -3.54 9.93 -13.65
C ILE A 60 -3.57 9.21 -12.30
N LYS A 61 -4.60 8.41 -12.03
CA LYS A 61 -4.72 7.65 -10.78
C LYS A 61 -3.57 6.65 -10.58
N LEU A 62 -3.15 5.97 -11.65
CA LEU A 62 -1.99 5.07 -11.60
C LEU A 62 -0.67 5.82 -11.40
N SER A 63 -0.56 7.04 -11.92
CA SER A 63 0.60 7.90 -11.72
C SER A 63 0.67 8.42 -10.28
N GLU A 64 -0.46 8.79 -9.68
CA GLU A 64 -0.56 9.15 -8.26
C GLU A 64 -0.15 7.98 -7.35
N ALA A 65 -0.52 6.74 -7.72
CA ALA A 65 -0.08 5.52 -7.04
C ALA A 65 1.37 5.10 -7.38
N GLY A 66 2.10 5.90 -8.15
CA GLY A 66 3.50 5.66 -8.52
C GLY A 66 3.73 4.46 -9.43
N LEU A 67 2.72 3.94 -10.14
CA LEU A 67 2.85 2.77 -11.03
C LEU A 67 3.22 3.12 -12.47
N VAL A 68 2.89 4.32 -12.90
CA VAL A 68 3.15 4.79 -14.27
C VAL A 68 3.65 6.22 -14.29
N ARG A 69 4.29 6.61 -15.39
CA ARG A 69 4.67 7.98 -15.71
C ARG A 69 4.10 8.34 -17.07
N VAL A 70 3.19 9.31 -17.09
CA VAL A 70 2.62 9.84 -18.33
C VAL A 70 3.66 10.70 -19.04
N LEU A 71 4.06 10.31 -20.26
CA LEU A 71 5.04 11.03 -21.07
C LEU A 71 4.32 11.78 -22.20
N PRO A 72 4.38 13.13 -22.22
CA PRO A 72 3.75 13.92 -23.28
C PRO A 72 4.13 13.40 -24.67
N GLN A 73 3.12 13.15 -25.51
CA GLN A 73 3.26 12.67 -26.90
C GLN A 73 3.95 11.31 -27.10
N ARG A 74 4.41 10.64 -26.02
CA ARG A 74 5.13 9.36 -26.09
C ARG A 74 4.34 8.19 -25.52
N GLY A 75 3.24 8.45 -24.81
CA GLY A 75 2.42 7.44 -24.16
C GLY A 75 2.69 7.37 -22.66
N THR A 76 2.28 6.28 -22.01
CA THR A 76 2.40 6.11 -20.56
C THR A 76 3.39 4.99 -20.25
N LEU A 77 4.48 5.30 -19.56
CA LEU A 77 5.50 4.33 -19.17
C LEU A 77 5.12 3.65 -17.85
N VAL A 78 5.10 2.32 -17.79
CA VAL A 78 5.06 1.59 -16.52
C VAL A 78 6.43 1.71 -15.86
N VAL A 79 6.50 2.32 -14.67
CA VAL A 79 7.79 2.60 -14.04
C VAL A 79 8.42 1.31 -13.51
N LYS A 80 9.75 1.32 -13.37
CA LYS A 80 10.47 0.26 -12.66
C LYS A 80 10.12 0.28 -11.17
N ILE A 81 10.38 -0.82 -10.48
CA ILE A 81 10.10 -0.96 -9.05
C ILE A 81 11.11 -0.13 -8.26
N SER A 82 10.62 0.78 -7.42
CA SER A 82 11.46 1.61 -6.55
C SER A 82 11.61 0.97 -5.17
N ALA A 83 12.83 0.58 -4.79
CA ALA A 83 13.08 -0.03 -3.49
C ALA A 83 12.72 0.90 -2.32
N ALA A 84 13.02 2.20 -2.45
CA ALA A 84 12.65 3.20 -1.44
C ALA A 84 11.12 3.29 -1.25
N ALA A 85 10.35 3.30 -2.34
CA ALA A 85 8.88 3.31 -2.24
C ALA A 85 8.31 2.03 -1.62
N VAL A 86 8.99 0.89 -1.80
CA VAL A 86 8.61 -0.38 -1.15
C VAL A 86 8.85 -0.30 0.37
N GLU A 87 9.98 0.26 0.79
CA GLU A 87 10.31 0.48 2.21
C GLU A 87 9.34 1.47 2.87
N ASP A 88 9.05 2.60 2.23
CA ASP A 88 8.06 3.58 2.70
C ASP A 88 6.67 2.95 2.87
N ALA A 89 6.22 2.17 1.88
CA ALA A 89 4.94 1.47 1.95
C ALA A 89 4.91 0.46 3.10
N ARG A 90 5.99 -0.29 3.32
CA ARG A 90 6.12 -1.25 4.42
C ARG A 90 6.11 -0.55 5.78
N PHE A 91 6.73 0.62 5.91
CA PHE A 91 6.69 1.42 7.13
C PHE A 91 5.24 1.86 7.44
N VAL A 92 4.52 2.39 6.44
CA VAL A 92 3.12 2.80 6.59
C VAL A 92 2.22 1.62 6.95
N ARG A 93 2.38 0.49 6.27
CA ARG A 93 1.63 -0.74 6.56
C ARG A 93 1.86 -1.21 7.98
N GLU A 94 3.09 -1.30 8.43
CA GLU A 94 3.38 -1.73 9.80
C GLU A 94 2.74 -0.82 10.84
N ALA A 95 2.91 0.50 10.70
CA ALA A 95 2.33 1.46 11.63
C ALA A 95 0.80 1.33 11.75
N ILE A 96 0.12 1.04 10.63
CA ILE A 96 -1.34 0.91 10.58
C ILE A 96 -1.78 -0.48 11.04
N GLU A 97 -1.29 -1.54 10.39
CA GLU A 97 -1.80 -2.90 10.54
C GLU A 97 -1.44 -3.52 11.90
N CYS A 98 -0.32 -3.13 12.52
CA CYS A 98 -0.03 -3.50 13.91
C CYS A 98 -1.10 -2.95 14.87
N ALA A 99 -1.44 -1.67 14.72
CA ALA A 99 -2.50 -1.04 15.53
C ALA A 99 -3.88 -1.65 15.26
N LEU A 100 -4.15 -2.06 14.01
CA LEU A 100 -5.37 -2.78 13.66
C LEU A 100 -5.42 -4.17 14.29
N ALA A 101 -4.33 -4.94 14.25
CA ALA A 101 -4.24 -6.27 14.87
C ALA A 101 -4.49 -6.21 16.37
N ARG A 102 -3.83 -5.27 17.08
CA ARG A 102 -4.04 -5.04 18.52
C ARG A 102 -5.51 -4.72 18.84
N ARG A 103 -6.15 -3.88 18.02
CA ARG A 103 -7.56 -3.51 18.19
C ARG A 103 -8.52 -4.64 17.83
N ALA A 104 -8.17 -5.45 16.83
CA ALA A 104 -8.93 -6.61 16.41
C ALA A 104 -8.98 -7.69 17.50
N ALA A 105 -7.87 -7.93 18.20
CA ALA A 105 -7.83 -8.85 19.34
C ALA A 105 -8.87 -8.48 20.41
N ALA A 106 -8.93 -7.19 20.79
CA ALA A 106 -9.92 -6.71 21.76
C ALA A 106 -11.37 -6.82 21.25
N ALA A 107 -11.61 -6.62 19.95
CA ALA A 107 -12.93 -6.76 19.35
C ALA A 107 -13.41 -8.21 19.33
N ILE A 108 -12.52 -9.18 19.06
CA ILE A 108 -12.83 -10.61 19.05
C ILE A 108 -13.18 -11.11 20.45
N VAL A 109 -12.51 -10.61 21.50
CA VAL A 109 -12.87 -10.90 22.89
C VAL A 109 -14.30 -10.44 23.21
N ALA A 110 -14.73 -9.30 22.64
CA ALA A 110 -16.07 -8.77 22.85
C ALA A 110 -17.14 -9.51 22.04
N ASP A 111 -16.80 -9.98 20.84
CA ASP A 111 -17.68 -10.77 19.98
C ASP A 111 -16.88 -11.81 19.17
N ALA A 112 -16.93 -13.06 19.65
CA ALA A 112 -16.22 -14.17 19.04
C ALA A 112 -16.71 -14.50 17.61
N ALA A 113 -17.92 -14.09 17.22
CA ALA A 113 -18.43 -14.33 15.87
C ALA A 113 -17.64 -13.54 14.80
N LEU A 114 -16.93 -12.48 15.20
CA LEU A 114 -16.08 -11.69 14.32
C LEU A 114 -14.83 -12.46 13.83
N PHE A 115 -14.47 -13.57 14.49
CA PHE A 115 -13.27 -14.33 14.16
C PHE A 115 -13.42 -15.21 12.91
N ALA A 116 -14.58 -15.85 12.74
CA ALA A 116 -14.80 -16.84 11.67
C ALA A 116 -14.54 -16.32 10.24
N PRO A 117 -14.88 -15.06 9.86
CA PRO A 117 -14.52 -14.53 8.55
C PRO A 117 -13.00 -14.47 8.30
N LEU A 118 -12.19 -14.17 9.32
CA LEU A 118 -10.73 -14.13 9.17
C LEU A 118 -10.16 -15.54 8.95
N GLU A 119 -10.67 -16.53 9.68
CA GLU A 119 -10.30 -17.94 9.47
C GLU A 119 -10.67 -18.41 8.06
N ALA A 120 -11.85 -18.02 7.56
CA ALA A 120 -12.30 -18.36 6.22
C ALA A 120 -11.36 -17.81 5.12
N HIS A 121 -10.79 -16.61 5.31
CA HIS A 121 -9.79 -16.06 4.39
C HIS A 121 -8.51 -16.90 4.37
N VAL A 122 -7.97 -17.29 5.54
CA VAL A 122 -6.75 -18.11 5.59
C VAL A 122 -7.00 -19.52 5.04
N ALA A 123 -8.16 -20.12 5.30
CA ALA A 123 -8.54 -21.39 4.69
C ALA A 123 -8.68 -21.29 3.16
N ALA A 124 -9.15 -20.16 2.64
CA ALA A 124 -9.20 -19.93 1.19
C ALA A 124 -7.79 -19.75 0.59
N GLN A 125 -6.89 -19.05 1.28
CA GLN A 125 -5.49 -18.93 0.88
C GLN A 125 -4.81 -20.30 0.79
N GLU A 126 -5.08 -21.20 1.73
CA GLU A 126 -4.58 -22.59 1.69
C GLU A 126 -5.04 -23.35 0.45
N ARG A 127 -6.33 -23.22 0.08
CA ARG A 127 -6.86 -23.83 -1.15
C ARG A 127 -6.21 -23.25 -2.40
N ALA A 128 -6.02 -21.94 -2.47
CA ALA A 128 -5.33 -21.28 -3.58
C ALA A 128 -3.86 -21.74 -3.69
N ALA A 129 -3.16 -21.84 -2.55
CA ALA A 129 -1.79 -22.32 -2.50
C ALA A 129 -1.65 -23.78 -2.95
N ALA A 130 -2.62 -24.65 -2.61
CA ALA A 130 -2.60 -26.06 -2.98
C ALA A 130 -2.65 -26.28 -4.51
N VAL A 131 -3.32 -25.39 -5.23
CA VAL A 131 -3.38 -25.40 -6.72
C VAL A 131 -2.38 -24.44 -7.35
N ARG A 132 -1.48 -23.84 -6.56
CA ARG A 132 -0.45 -22.87 -6.99
C ARG A 132 -1.02 -21.64 -7.70
N ASP A 133 -2.21 -21.19 -7.34
CA ASP A 133 -2.82 -19.98 -7.88
C ASP A 133 -2.36 -18.74 -7.10
N ALA A 134 -1.22 -18.17 -7.51
CA ALA A 134 -0.61 -17.01 -6.87
C ALA A 134 -1.48 -15.74 -6.95
N GLU A 135 -2.28 -15.58 -8.01
CA GLU A 135 -3.12 -14.40 -8.17
C GLU A 135 -4.34 -14.46 -7.25
N LEU A 136 -5.00 -15.62 -7.17
CA LEU A 136 -6.07 -15.82 -6.20
C LEU A 136 -5.53 -15.71 -4.77
N PHE A 137 -4.36 -16.30 -4.49
CA PHE A 137 -3.73 -16.18 -3.18
C PHE A 137 -3.48 -14.70 -2.81
N PHE A 138 -2.90 -13.92 -3.72
CA PHE A 138 -2.64 -12.50 -3.51
C PHE A 138 -3.93 -11.72 -3.22
N GLN A 139 -5.01 -11.99 -3.95
CA GLN A 139 -6.30 -11.36 -3.68
C GLN A 139 -6.85 -11.72 -2.30
N LEU A 140 -6.73 -12.98 -1.89
CA LEU A 140 -7.20 -13.44 -0.58
C LEU A 140 -6.34 -12.94 0.59
N ASP A 141 -5.05 -12.70 0.36
CA ASP A 141 -4.17 -11.98 1.29
C ASP A 141 -4.64 -10.54 1.51
N GLU A 142 -4.94 -9.83 0.43
CA GLU A 142 -5.47 -8.47 0.49
C GLU A 142 -6.81 -8.40 1.24
N ASP A 143 -7.69 -9.37 0.99
CA ASP A 143 -8.99 -9.43 1.65
C ASP A 143 -8.87 -9.76 3.14
N PHE A 144 -7.89 -10.58 3.55
CA PHE A 144 -7.60 -10.82 4.97
C PHE A 144 -7.25 -9.52 5.70
N HIS A 145 -6.31 -8.74 5.17
CA HIS A 145 -5.89 -7.47 5.77
C HIS A 145 -6.99 -6.39 5.74
N ARG A 146 -7.77 -6.31 4.65
CA ARG A 146 -8.96 -5.46 4.56
C ARG A 146 -10.00 -5.82 5.63
N SER A 147 -10.27 -7.11 5.80
CA SER A 147 -11.23 -7.63 6.78
C SER A 147 -10.77 -7.34 8.21
N LEU A 148 -9.47 -7.41 8.49
CA LEU A 148 -8.92 -7.03 9.79
C LEU A 148 -9.18 -5.54 10.10
N ALA A 149 -9.02 -4.65 9.12
CA ALA A 149 -9.31 -3.23 9.28
C ALA A 149 -10.81 -2.96 9.53
N ALA A 150 -11.68 -3.70 8.84
CA ALA A 150 -13.13 -3.62 9.03
C ALA A 150 -13.53 -4.10 10.42
N LEU A 151 -13.02 -5.25 10.86
CA LEU A 151 -13.25 -5.83 12.19
C LEU A 151 -12.76 -4.89 13.29
N ALA A 152 -11.60 -4.27 13.11
CA ALA A 152 -11.11 -3.23 14.02
C ALA A 152 -11.96 -1.95 14.01
N GLY A 153 -13.03 -1.84 13.20
CA GLY A 153 -13.86 -0.64 13.11
C GLY A 153 -13.13 0.56 12.50
N ARG A 154 -12.10 0.30 11.67
CA ARG A 154 -11.27 1.31 11.02
C ARG A 154 -11.10 1.03 9.51
N PRO A 155 -12.19 0.81 8.73
CA PRO A 155 -12.09 0.47 7.31
C PRO A 155 -11.38 1.56 6.47
N SER A 156 -11.41 2.82 6.91
CA SER A 156 -10.66 3.91 6.24
C SER A 156 -9.14 3.74 6.30
N ALA A 157 -8.61 3.06 7.32
CA ALA A 157 -7.16 2.87 7.48
C ALA A 157 -6.60 1.99 6.35
N TRP A 158 -7.36 0.97 5.94
CA TRP A 158 -6.98 0.13 4.81
C TRP A 158 -6.90 0.91 3.48
N ARG A 159 -7.76 1.91 3.27
CA ARG A 159 -7.68 2.75 2.06
C ARG A 159 -6.35 3.50 1.95
N ILE A 160 -5.83 4.00 3.07
CA ILE A 160 -4.52 4.67 3.12
C ILE A 160 -3.42 3.68 2.73
N VAL A 161 -3.49 2.46 3.26
CA VAL A 161 -2.57 1.37 2.92
C VAL A 161 -2.66 1.02 1.42
N GLU A 162 -3.87 0.86 0.87
CA GLU A 162 -4.11 0.58 -0.55
C GLU A 162 -3.49 1.63 -1.48
N ASP A 163 -3.57 2.90 -1.11
CA ASP A 163 -3.08 4.02 -1.92
C ASP A 163 -1.54 3.99 -2.06
N VAL A 164 -0.81 3.63 -0.99
CA VAL A 164 0.66 3.70 -0.98
C VAL A 164 1.35 2.40 -1.38
N LYS A 165 0.69 1.26 -1.25
CA LYS A 165 1.36 -0.06 -1.32
C LYS A 165 1.62 -0.61 -2.72
N ALA A 166 1.29 0.14 -3.78
CA ALA A 166 1.29 -0.39 -5.14
C ALA A 166 2.65 -0.93 -5.60
N GLN A 167 3.75 -0.28 -5.21
CA GLN A 167 5.11 -0.75 -5.50
C GLN A 167 5.48 -1.98 -4.67
N MET A 168 5.10 -2.01 -3.38
CA MET A 168 5.32 -3.16 -2.52
C MET A 168 4.53 -4.40 -3.00
N ASP A 169 3.29 -4.21 -3.47
CA ASP A 169 2.44 -5.28 -4.03
C ASP A 169 3.11 -6.02 -5.18
N ARG A 170 3.82 -5.29 -6.05
CA ARG A 170 4.61 -5.86 -7.16
C ARG A 170 5.69 -6.81 -6.66
N VAL A 171 6.41 -6.40 -5.62
CA VAL A 171 7.46 -7.22 -5.00
C VAL A 171 6.85 -8.43 -4.30
N ARG A 172 5.75 -8.24 -3.55
CA ARG A 172 5.04 -9.35 -2.88
C ARG A 172 4.53 -10.39 -3.89
N PHE A 173 3.92 -9.94 -4.99
CA PHE A 173 3.43 -10.84 -6.02
C PHE A 173 4.57 -11.60 -6.71
N LEU A 174 5.67 -10.91 -7.05
CA LEU A 174 6.85 -11.52 -7.63
C LEU A 174 7.49 -12.55 -6.69
N ASP A 175 7.59 -12.22 -5.39
CA ASP A 175 8.11 -13.12 -4.36
C ASP A 175 7.29 -14.40 -4.23
N MET A 176 5.95 -14.29 -4.15
CA MET A 176 5.04 -15.43 -4.06
C MET A 176 5.04 -16.31 -5.32
N SER A 177 5.31 -15.71 -6.49
CA SER A 177 5.34 -16.43 -7.76
C SER A 177 6.66 -17.16 -8.00
N GLU A 178 7.78 -16.62 -7.49
CA GLU A 178 9.13 -17.04 -7.88
C GLU A 178 9.98 -17.65 -6.76
N MET A 179 9.87 -17.17 -5.51
CA MET A 179 10.88 -17.45 -4.48
C MET A 179 10.29 -18.01 -3.19
N GLN A 180 9.30 -17.34 -2.62
CA GLN A 180 8.79 -17.68 -1.30
C GLN A 180 7.57 -18.60 -1.42
N PRO A 181 7.60 -19.79 -0.79
CA PRO A 181 6.42 -20.64 -0.74
C PRO A 181 5.28 -19.88 -0.05
N MET A 182 4.10 -19.83 -0.68
CA MET A 182 2.85 -19.31 -0.08
C MET A 182 2.60 -19.90 1.32
N ALA A 183 3.09 -21.11 1.59
CA ALA A 183 3.08 -21.75 2.90
C ALA A 183 3.75 -20.92 4.02
N VAL A 184 4.76 -20.10 3.72
CA VAL A 184 5.38 -19.18 4.70
C VAL A 184 4.38 -18.11 5.14
N VAL A 185 3.70 -17.49 4.17
CA VAL A 185 2.67 -16.46 4.43
C VAL A 185 1.50 -17.07 5.21
N ILE A 186 1.04 -18.25 4.82
CA ILE A 186 -0.03 -18.97 5.55
C ILE A 186 0.37 -19.20 7.02
N ARG A 187 1.60 -19.66 7.30
CA ARG A 187 2.06 -19.83 8.68
C ARG A 187 2.04 -18.53 9.48
N GLN A 188 2.44 -17.42 8.87
CA GLN A 188 2.40 -16.10 9.51
C GLN A 188 0.96 -15.65 9.78
N HIS A 189 0.05 -15.82 8.82
CA HIS A 189 -1.37 -15.50 9.03
C HIS A 189 -2.01 -16.38 10.10
N ARG A 190 -1.65 -17.66 10.18
CA ARG A 190 -2.10 -18.53 11.28
C ARG A 190 -1.60 -18.07 12.64
N ALA A 191 -0.36 -17.59 12.75
CA ALA A 191 0.15 -17.02 14.00
C ALA A 191 -0.61 -15.76 14.42
N ILE A 192 -0.98 -14.90 13.46
CA ILE A 192 -1.84 -13.74 13.71
C ILE A 192 -3.21 -14.21 14.21
N LEU A 193 -3.86 -15.16 13.52
CA LEU A 193 -5.15 -15.71 13.93
C LEU A 193 -5.09 -16.33 15.33
N GLU A 194 -4.04 -17.09 15.65
CA GLU A 194 -3.88 -17.70 16.97
C GLU A 194 -3.83 -16.65 18.08
N ALA A 195 -3.05 -15.57 17.89
CA ALA A 195 -2.99 -14.48 18.86
C ALA A 195 -4.33 -13.74 18.98
N LEU A 196 -4.98 -13.45 17.85
CA LEU A 196 -6.30 -12.81 17.81
C LEU A 196 -7.37 -13.65 18.52
N GLY A 197 -7.40 -14.97 18.29
CA GLY A 197 -8.36 -15.89 18.91
C GLY A 197 -8.18 -16.04 20.42
N LYS A 198 -6.95 -15.82 20.93
CA LYS A 198 -6.67 -15.73 22.38
C LYS A 198 -6.98 -14.36 22.97
N GLY A 199 -7.31 -13.36 22.14
CA GLY A 199 -7.47 -11.98 22.59
C GLY A 199 -6.15 -11.32 23.01
N ASP A 200 -5.01 -11.90 22.65
CA ASP A 200 -3.69 -11.40 23.03
C ASP A 200 -3.26 -10.29 22.05
N ALA A 201 -3.46 -9.06 22.49
CA ALA A 201 -3.26 -7.89 21.67
C ALA A 201 -1.77 -7.65 21.34
N ASP A 202 -0.87 -7.94 22.29
CA ASP A 202 0.57 -7.74 22.12
C ASP A 202 1.14 -8.84 21.20
N ALA A 203 0.70 -10.09 21.38
CA ALA A 203 1.09 -11.18 20.48
C ALA A 203 0.55 -10.98 19.05
N ALA A 204 -0.66 -10.41 18.90
CA ALA A 204 -1.25 -10.14 17.59
C ALA A 204 -0.48 -9.03 16.86
N GLU A 205 -0.09 -7.98 17.58
CA GLU A 205 0.78 -6.93 17.05
C GLU A 205 2.14 -7.48 16.60
N GLU A 206 2.80 -8.27 17.44
CA GLU A 206 4.12 -8.83 17.11
C GLU A 206 4.05 -9.81 15.93
N ALA A 207 3.02 -10.68 15.88
CA ALA A 207 2.81 -11.57 14.75
C ALA A 207 2.60 -10.80 13.43
N MET A 208 1.87 -9.68 13.47
CA MET A 208 1.67 -8.80 12.32
C MET A 208 2.98 -8.12 11.90
N ARG A 209 3.76 -7.62 12.86
CA ARG A 209 5.08 -7.02 12.61
C ARG A 209 6.01 -7.99 11.91
N VAL A 210 6.08 -9.23 12.40
CA VAL A 210 6.87 -10.30 11.77
C VAL A 210 6.40 -10.58 10.34
N HIS A 211 5.09 -10.66 10.11
CA HIS A 211 4.53 -10.86 8.77
C HIS A 211 4.95 -9.75 7.80
N LEU A 212 4.83 -8.49 8.21
CA LEU A 212 5.13 -7.32 7.37
C LEU A 212 6.63 -7.12 7.13
N SER A 213 7.48 -7.53 8.07
CA SER A 213 8.94 -7.45 7.93
C SER A 213 9.53 -8.40 6.88
N GLN A 214 8.76 -9.40 6.42
CA GLN A 214 9.27 -10.42 5.50
C GLN A 214 9.82 -9.83 4.19
N ILE A 215 9.25 -8.70 3.74
CA ILE A 215 9.68 -8.01 2.52
C ILE A 215 11.13 -7.51 2.59
N GLU A 216 11.65 -7.21 3.78
CA GLU A 216 13.04 -6.77 3.99
C GLU A 216 14.04 -7.86 3.59
N LYS A 217 13.63 -9.13 3.72
CA LYS A 217 14.46 -10.28 3.35
C LYS A 217 14.40 -10.56 1.85
N THR A 218 13.24 -10.35 1.23
CA THR A 218 12.99 -10.79 -0.16
C THR A 218 13.29 -9.70 -1.19
N LEU A 219 13.03 -8.42 -0.87
CA LEU A 219 13.34 -7.28 -1.73
C LEU A 219 14.77 -7.28 -2.27
N PRO A 220 15.84 -7.35 -1.44
CA PRO A 220 17.21 -7.32 -1.95
C PRO A 220 17.56 -8.54 -2.79
N VAL A 221 16.93 -9.70 -2.56
CA VAL A 221 17.14 -10.91 -3.36
C VAL A 221 16.49 -10.76 -4.74
N LEU A 222 15.24 -10.29 -4.79
CA LEU A 222 14.55 -10.03 -6.05
C LEU A 222 15.22 -8.95 -6.88
N ALA A 223 15.67 -7.86 -6.25
CA ALA A 223 16.37 -6.78 -6.94
C ALA A 223 17.67 -7.26 -7.61
N ARG A 224 18.41 -8.19 -6.97
CA ARG A 224 19.60 -8.81 -7.57
C ARG A 224 19.27 -9.80 -8.67
N ARG A 225 18.19 -10.57 -8.51
CA ARG A 225 17.79 -11.62 -9.47
C ARG A 225 17.14 -11.05 -10.73
N TYR A 226 16.41 -9.95 -10.60
CA TYR A 226 15.67 -9.32 -11.70
C TYR A 226 16.00 -7.82 -11.83
N PRO A 227 17.28 -7.46 -12.06
CA PRO A 227 17.73 -6.06 -12.03
C PRO A 227 17.01 -5.16 -13.04
N ASP A 228 16.51 -5.72 -14.15
CA ASP A 228 15.77 -4.97 -15.16
C ASP A 228 14.39 -4.49 -14.68
N LEU A 229 13.80 -5.16 -13.68
CA LEU A 229 12.50 -4.79 -13.12
C LEU A 229 12.59 -3.64 -12.11
N PHE A 230 13.77 -3.40 -11.54
CA PHE A 230 13.99 -2.43 -10.47
C PHE A 230 14.69 -1.17 -10.99
N GLU A 231 14.40 -0.05 -10.34
CA GLU A 231 15.22 1.13 -10.49
C GLU A 231 16.66 0.81 -10.08
N PRO A 232 17.67 1.34 -10.79
CA PRO A 232 19.04 1.16 -10.36
C PRO A 232 19.18 1.70 -8.93
N PRO A 233 19.96 1.02 -8.06
CA PRO A 233 20.21 1.51 -6.72
C PRO A 233 20.73 2.94 -6.84
N ASN A 234 19.98 3.85 -6.23
CA ASN A 234 20.13 5.27 -6.50
C ASN A 234 21.55 5.70 -6.09
N ARG A 235 22.41 6.06 -7.06
CA ARG A 235 23.73 6.62 -6.75
C ARG A 235 23.65 8.06 -6.24
N VAL A 236 22.49 8.72 -6.30
CA VAL A 236 22.28 10.07 -5.74
C VAL A 236 20.83 10.24 -5.27
N ALA A 237 20.58 9.98 -3.98
CA ALA A 237 19.55 10.67 -3.20
C ALA A 237 20.11 11.09 -1.83
N ASP A 238 21.31 11.65 -1.83
CA ASP A 238 21.84 12.52 -0.77
C ASP A 238 21.14 13.91 -0.76
N GLY A 239 19.88 13.95 -1.18
CA GLY A 239 19.04 15.14 -1.30
C GLY A 239 17.67 14.99 -0.64
N ALA A 240 17.37 13.83 -0.04
CA ALA A 240 16.36 13.80 1.01
C ALA A 240 16.98 14.56 2.18
N VAL A 241 16.38 15.69 2.56
CA VAL A 241 16.63 16.28 3.87
C VAL A 241 16.49 15.12 4.87
N PRO A 242 17.54 14.72 5.60
CA PRO A 242 17.46 13.59 6.50
C PRO A 242 16.25 13.76 7.39
N LEU A 243 15.53 12.68 7.72
CA LEU A 243 14.36 12.74 8.60
C LEU A 243 14.66 13.56 9.87
N GLN A 244 15.91 13.51 10.34
CA GLN A 244 16.44 14.35 11.40
C GLN A 244 16.35 15.87 11.12
N ALA A 245 16.72 16.33 9.92
CA ALA A 245 16.65 17.74 9.55
C ALA A 245 15.20 18.22 9.32
N ALA A 246 14.27 17.34 8.93
CA ALA A 246 12.84 17.66 8.92
C ALA A 246 12.27 17.76 10.35
N VAL A 247 12.69 16.84 11.24
CA VAL A 247 12.36 16.88 12.67
C VAL A 247 12.96 18.13 13.35
N ASP A 248 14.19 18.51 12.99
CA ASP A 248 14.86 19.70 13.51
C ASP A 248 14.20 20.98 13.01
N ALA A 249 13.72 21.02 11.77
CA ALA A 249 12.96 22.14 11.23
C ALA A 249 11.60 22.32 11.93
N VAL A 250 10.90 21.21 12.22
CA VAL A 250 9.65 21.21 13.00
C VAL A 250 9.92 21.64 14.45
N ALA A 251 10.99 21.15 15.07
CA ALA A 251 11.39 21.54 16.43
C ALA A 251 11.85 23.00 16.51
N ALA A 252 12.52 23.52 15.47
CA ALA A 252 12.88 24.94 15.35
C ALA A 252 11.65 25.83 15.15
N GLY A 253 10.65 25.36 14.39
CA GLY A 253 9.35 26.02 14.23
C GLY A 253 8.57 26.11 15.55
N ALA A 254 8.50 25.02 16.31
CA ALA A 254 7.85 24.98 17.63
C ALA A 254 8.53 25.92 18.64
N ARG A 255 9.87 25.98 18.65
CA ARG A 255 10.64 26.92 19.50
C ARG A 255 10.43 28.40 19.13
N ARG A 256 10.15 28.70 17.86
CA ARG A 256 9.80 30.06 17.39
C ARG A 256 8.41 30.50 17.80
N VAL A 257 7.45 29.57 17.85
CA VAL A 257 6.07 29.85 18.30
C VAL A 257 6.02 30.06 19.81
N GLN A 258 6.75 29.25 20.60
CA GLN A 258 6.81 29.40 22.06
C GLN A 258 7.42 30.76 22.48
N ARG A 259 8.55 31.17 21.87
CA ARG A 259 9.18 32.48 22.14
C ARG A 259 8.32 33.69 21.73
N ARG A 260 7.33 33.49 20.85
CA ARG A 260 6.39 34.55 20.45
C ARG A 260 5.26 34.72 21.46
N ASN A 261 4.88 33.65 22.15
CA ASN A 261 3.87 33.66 23.21
C ASN A 261 4.43 34.07 24.59
N ASP A 262 5.74 33.90 24.82
CA ASP A 262 6.40 34.30 26.08
C ASP A 262 6.84 35.78 26.10
N LYS A 263 6.56 36.56 25.04
CA LYS A 263 6.82 38.01 25.08
C LYS A 263 5.84 38.66 26.04
N PRO A 264 6.30 39.36 27.11
CA PRO A 264 5.40 40.05 28.01
C PRO A 264 4.59 41.08 27.22
N ILE A 265 3.27 41.01 27.35
CA ILE A 265 2.36 42.02 26.81
C ILE A 265 2.72 43.33 27.50
N ALA A 266 3.30 44.27 26.75
CA ALA A 266 3.54 45.61 27.24
C ALA A 266 2.18 46.25 27.54
N LEU A 267 1.82 46.32 28.82
CA LEU A 267 0.67 47.09 29.30
C LEU A 267 0.89 48.56 28.89
N ALA A 268 0.03 49.04 28.00
CA ALA A 268 0.02 50.45 27.61
C ALA A 268 -0.16 51.31 28.87
N PRO A 269 0.57 52.44 29.02
CA PRO A 269 0.43 53.29 30.18
C PRO A 269 -1.01 53.84 30.26
N ALA A 270 -1.59 53.74 31.45
CA ALA A 270 -2.93 54.24 31.75
C ALA A 270 -3.04 55.72 31.34
N ARG A 271 -4.04 56.03 30.50
CA ARG A 271 -4.40 57.41 30.17
C ARG A 271 -4.84 58.08 31.45
N ARG A 272 -4.09 59.09 31.90
CA ARG A 272 -4.56 60.03 32.92
C ARG A 272 -5.69 60.86 32.30
N THR A 273 -6.89 60.76 32.88
CA THR A 273 -7.97 61.71 32.65
C THR A 273 -7.63 63.04 33.33
N PRO A 274 -7.83 64.20 32.67
CA PRO A 274 -7.76 65.48 33.34
C PRO A 274 -9.14 65.89 33.88
N GLY A 275 -9.20 66.30 35.15
CA GLY A 275 -10.33 67.02 35.76
C GLY A 275 -11.45 66.13 36.27
#